data_AF-A0A3R7B415-F1
#
_entry.id   AF-A0A3R7B415-F1
#
_cell.length_a   1.000
_cell.length_b   1.000
_cell.length_c   1.000
_cell.angle_alpha   90.00
_cell.angle_beta   90.00
_cell.angle_gamma   90.00
#
_symmetry.space_group_name_H-M   'P 1'
#
loop_
_entity.id
_entity.type
_entity.pdbx_description
1 polymer ?
#
loop_
_entity_poly.entity_id
_entity_poly.type
_entity_poly.pdbx_seq_one_letter_code
_entity_poly.pdbx_strand_id
1 'polypeptide(L)'
;MGKKRSLWKDLEDGFGGGSRFRILLHLALHPEEAHTKYALVKATGVRTPSVEEQLKTLVNLGWVKEYPFTPRTYQINREHKIVRAFLEFLEKIRWSTESGSPLPQSSQTP
;
A
#
# COMPACT_ATOMS: atom_id res chain seq x y z
N MET A 1 -17.57 12.29 -19.97
CA MET A 1 -18.44 11.17 -19.52
C MET A 1 -17.57 10.09 -18.90
N GLY A 2 -17.47 10.06 -17.57
CA GLY A 2 -16.63 9.08 -16.87
C GLY A 2 -17.28 7.71 -16.93
N LYS A 3 -16.71 6.79 -17.71
CA LYS A 3 -17.05 5.36 -17.65
C LYS A 3 -16.83 4.93 -16.21
N LYS A 4 -17.89 4.55 -15.47
CA LYS A 4 -17.75 3.95 -14.13
C LYS A 4 -16.76 2.80 -14.27
N ARG A 5 -15.53 2.97 -13.78
CA ARG A 5 -14.61 1.84 -13.67
C ARG A 5 -15.25 0.86 -12.69
N SER A 6 -15.27 -0.40 -13.08
CA SER A 6 -15.72 -1.47 -12.19
C SER A 6 -14.76 -1.54 -11.02
N LEU A 7 -15.27 -1.63 -9.79
CA LEU A 7 -14.45 -1.85 -8.59
C LEU A 7 -13.48 -3.02 -8.79
N TRP A 8 -13.95 -4.12 -9.39
CA TRP A 8 -13.13 -5.30 -9.68
C TRP A 8 -11.96 -4.97 -10.60
N LYS A 9 -12.20 -4.13 -11.60
CA LYS A 9 -11.14 -3.69 -12.51
C LYS A 9 -10.12 -2.80 -11.80
N ASP A 10 -10.55 -1.90 -10.93
CA ASP A 10 -9.62 -1.08 -10.14
C ASP A 10 -8.78 -1.93 -9.17
N LEU A 11 -9.35 -3.01 -8.62
CA LEU A 11 -8.62 -3.96 -7.77
C LEU A 11 -7.60 -4.77 -8.60
N GLU A 12 -8.00 -5.31 -9.75
CA GLU A 12 -7.11 -6.02 -10.67
C GLU A 12 -5.97 -5.11 -11.18
N ASP A 13 -6.31 -3.90 -11.62
CA ASP A 13 -5.35 -2.91 -12.09
C ASP A 13 -4.48 -2.34 -10.95
N GLY A 14 -5.00 -2.23 -9.73
CA GLY A 14 -4.26 -1.67 -8.60
C GLY A 14 -3.31 -2.67 -7.93
N PHE A 15 -3.78 -3.88 -7.64
CA PHE A 15 -2.94 -4.92 -7.06
C PHE A 15 -2.00 -5.53 -8.09
N GLY A 16 -2.48 -5.72 -9.33
CA GLY A 16 -1.68 -6.19 -10.46
C GLY A 16 -0.85 -7.44 -10.16
N GLY A 17 0.27 -7.57 -10.87
CA GLY A 17 1.24 -8.65 -10.63
C GLY A 17 2.14 -8.39 -9.42
N GLY A 18 2.97 -9.38 -9.08
CA GLY A 18 3.80 -9.38 -7.86
C GLY A 18 4.66 -8.12 -7.66
N SER A 19 5.20 -7.51 -8.72
CA SER A 19 5.98 -6.28 -8.62
C SER A 19 5.15 -5.08 -8.15
N ARG A 20 3.95 -4.90 -8.69
CA ARG A 20 3.04 -3.78 -8.32
C ARG A 20 2.59 -3.95 -6.88
N PHE A 21 2.17 -5.15 -6.54
CA PHE A 21 1.76 -5.49 -5.18
C PHE A 21 2.87 -5.23 -4.16
N ARG A 22 4.13 -5.63 -4.44
CA ARG A 22 5.27 -5.37 -3.53
C ARG A 22 5.52 -3.89 -3.30
N ILE A 23 5.45 -3.08 -4.35
CA ILE A 23 5.62 -1.61 -4.24
C ILE A 23 4.48 -1.01 -3.41
N LEU A 24 3.24 -1.37 -3.74
CA LEU A 24 2.06 -0.91 -3.02
C LEU A 24 2.11 -1.32 -1.54
N LEU A 25 2.49 -2.57 -1.26
CA LEU A 25 2.63 -3.10 0.09
C LEU A 25 3.70 -2.35 0.89
N HIS A 26 4.87 -2.10 0.30
CA HIS A 26 5.91 -1.33 0.98
C HIS A 26 5.43 0.09 1.33
N LEU A 27 4.82 0.80 0.38
CA LEU A 27 4.24 2.13 0.64
C LEU A 27 3.13 2.09 1.70
N ALA A 28 2.34 1.01 1.74
CA ALA A 28 1.28 0.83 2.72
C ALA A 28 1.80 0.52 4.13
N LEU A 29 2.95 -0.15 4.25
CA LEU A 29 3.62 -0.41 5.53
C LEU A 29 4.37 0.83 6.06
N HIS A 30 4.69 1.78 5.19
CA HIS A 30 5.37 3.04 5.51
C HIS A 30 4.51 4.27 5.11
N PRO A 31 3.29 4.41 5.65
CA PRO A 31 2.31 5.35 5.09
C PRO A 31 2.67 6.83 5.31
N GLU A 32 3.52 7.15 6.28
CA GLU A 32 3.99 8.51 6.58
C GLU A 32 5.24 8.90 5.77
N GLU A 33 5.86 7.96 5.07
CA GLU A 33 7.11 8.16 4.36
C GLU A 33 6.86 8.38 2.86
N ALA A 34 7.59 9.34 2.28
CA ALA A 34 7.64 9.54 0.84
C ALA A 34 8.95 8.95 0.30
N HIS A 35 8.84 8.02 -0.65
CA HIS A 35 10.00 7.28 -1.17
C HIS A 35 10.34 7.72 -2.58
N THR A 36 11.62 7.84 -2.89
CA THR A 36 12.07 7.96 -4.28
C THR A 36 11.93 6.62 -5.01
N LYS A 37 11.90 6.62 -6.34
CA LYS A 37 11.95 5.38 -7.13
C LYS A 37 13.16 4.50 -6.76
N TYR A 38 14.29 5.11 -6.42
CA TYR A 38 15.52 4.39 -6.03
C TYR A 38 15.40 3.72 -4.67
N ALA A 39 14.76 4.40 -3.70
CA ALA A 39 14.46 3.82 -2.39
C ALA A 39 13.51 2.61 -2.55
N LEU A 40 12.51 2.71 -3.42
CA LEU A 40 11.58 1.61 -3.70
C LEU A 40 12.27 0.42 -4.37
N VAL A 41 13.18 0.65 -5.32
CA VAL A 41 14.01 -0.42 -5.91
C VAL A 41 14.78 -1.15 -4.81
N LYS A 42 15.45 -0.41 -3.91
CA LYS A 42 16.23 -0.98 -2.81
C LYS A 42 15.36 -1.79 -1.84
N ALA A 43 14.19 -1.27 -1.48
CA ALA A 43 13.32 -1.90 -0.49
C ALA A 43 12.54 -3.12 -1.03
N THR A 44 12.17 -3.11 -2.31
CA THR A 44 11.30 -4.13 -2.90
C THR A 44 12.04 -5.15 -3.77
N GLY A 45 13.28 -4.86 -4.16
CA GLY A 45 14.05 -5.66 -5.12
C GLY A 45 13.50 -5.62 -6.55
N VAL A 46 12.49 -4.80 -6.83
CA VAL A 46 11.93 -4.63 -8.18
C VAL A 46 12.87 -3.75 -9.00
N ARG A 47 13.14 -4.16 -10.25
CA ARG A 47 14.04 -3.41 -11.15
C ARG A 47 13.49 -2.02 -11.48
N THR A 48 14.37 -1.04 -11.62
CA THR A 48 14.02 0.39 -11.84
C THR A 48 13.00 0.65 -12.95
N PRO A 49 13.16 0.10 -14.18
CA PRO A 49 12.17 0.35 -15.24
C PRO A 49 10.77 -0.16 -14.89
N SER A 50 10.70 -1.27 -14.15
CA SER A 50 9.43 -1.83 -13.69
C SER A 50 8.82 -0.98 -12.57
N VAL A 51 9.63 -0.46 -11.63
CA VAL A 51 9.15 0.43 -10.56
C VAL A 51 8.48 1.69 -11.14
N GLU A 52 9.10 2.33 -12.13
CA GLU A 52 8.51 3.52 -12.77
C GLU A 52 7.17 3.23 -13.44
N GLU A 53 7.08 2.12 -14.19
CA GLU A 53 5.85 1.69 -14.84
C GLU A 53 4.74 1.39 -13.82
N GLN A 54 5.08 0.67 -12.74
CA GLN A 54 4.10 0.33 -11.70
C GLN A 54 3.62 1.58 -10.94
N LEU A 55 4.53 2.51 -10.61
CA LEU A 55 4.18 3.77 -9.96
C LEU A 55 3.26 4.61 -10.85
N LYS A 56 3.51 4.66 -12.17
CA LYS A 56 2.63 5.37 -13.11
C LYS A 56 1.20 4.84 -13.05
N THR A 57 1.01 3.52 -13.01
CA THR A 57 -0.33 2.92 -12.87
C THR A 57 -0.97 3.28 -11.52
N LEU A 58 -0.23 3.14 -10.41
CA LEU A 58 -0.75 3.44 -9.07
C LEU A 58 -1.11 4.93 -8.89
N VAL A 59 -0.32 5.84 -9.49
CA VAL A 59 -0.61 7.28 -9.51
C VAL A 59 -1.83 7.58 -10.37
N ASN A 60 -1.96 6.96 -11.55
CA ASN A 60 -3.13 7.11 -12.42
C ASN A 60 -4.44 6.58 -11.78
N LEU A 61 -4.33 5.58 -10.90
CA LEU A 61 -5.44 5.08 -10.09
C LEU A 61 -5.73 5.97 -8.87
N GLY A 62 -4.84 6.92 -8.55
CA GLY A 62 -4.92 7.75 -7.35
C GLY A 62 -4.60 6.98 -6.05
N TRP A 63 -4.01 5.79 -6.14
CA TRP A 63 -3.64 4.99 -4.96
C TRP A 63 -2.32 5.44 -4.35
N VAL A 64 -1.48 6.12 -5.14
CA VAL A 64 -0.20 6.71 -4.73
C VAL A 64 -0.19 8.18 -5.14
N LYS A 65 0.28 9.05 -4.26
CA LYS A 65 0.55 10.47 -4.54
C LYS A 65 1.99 10.59 -5.06
N GLU A 66 2.18 11.33 -6.15
CA GLU A 66 3.50 11.73 -6.66
C GLU A 66 3.75 13.19 -6.29
N TYR A 67 4.91 13.47 -5.71
CA TYR A 67 5.33 14.82 -5.38
C TYR A 67 6.43 15.29 -6.35
N PRO A 68 6.34 16.53 -6.88
CA PRO A 68 7.21 17.03 -7.95
C PRO A 68 8.58 17.51 -7.46
N PHE A 69 9.16 16.87 -6.44
CA PHE A 69 10.51 17.15 -5.98
C PHE A 69 11.56 16.55 -6.92
N THR A 70 12.82 16.97 -6.79
CA THR A 70 13.95 16.37 -7.50
C THR A 70 14.89 15.72 -6.49
N PRO A 71 14.98 14.39 -6.42
CA PRO A 71 14.21 13.39 -7.19
C PRO A 71 12.73 13.30 -6.78
N ARG A 72 11.87 12.83 -7.69
CA ARG A 72 10.43 12.65 -7.41
C ARG A 72 10.23 11.65 -6.28
N THR A 73 9.24 11.90 -5.42
CA THR A 73 8.87 11.03 -4.32
C THR A 73 7.42 10.56 -4.44
N TYR A 74 7.16 9.40 -3.85
CA TYR A 74 5.89 8.68 -3.96
C TYR A 74 5.46 8.25 -2.57
N GLN A 75 4.18 8.47 -2.24
CA GLN A 75 3.59 8.11 -0.95
C GLN A 75 2.22 7.48 -1.16
N ILE A 76 1.83 6.56 -0.28
CA ILE A 76 0.50 5.96 -0.32
C ILE A 76 -0.61 7.01 -0.13
N ASN A 77 -1.70 6.93 -0.91
CA ASN A 77 -2.83 7.86 -0.78
C ASN A 77 -3.86 7.37 0.24
N ARG A 78 -3.70 7.76 1.51
CA ARG A 78 -4.60 7.38 2.62
C ARG A 78 -6.03 7.93 2.49
N GLU A 79 -6.23 8.95 1.66
CA GLU A 79 -7.55 9.52 1.40
C GLU A 79 -8.35 8.69 0.38
N HIS A 80 -7.69 7.82 -0.39
CA HIS A 80 -8.34 6.97 -1.38
C HIS A 80 -9.09 5.81 -0.70
N LYS A 81 -10.38 5.64 -1.03
CA LYS A 81 -11.27 4.67 -0.35
C LYS A 81 -10.76 3.22 -0.38
N ILE A 82 -10.28 2.76 -1.54
CA ILE A 82 -9.76 1.39 -1.68
C ILE A 82 -8.45 1.23 -0.90
N VAL A 83 -7.59 2.24 -0.91
CA VAL A 83 -6.31 2.20 -0.18
C VAL A 83 -6.55 2.18 1.32
N ARG A 84 -7.52 2.95 1.82
CA ARG A 84 -7.92 2.91 3.22
C ARG A 84 -8.38 1.51 3.64
N ALA A 85 -9.25 0.88 2.86
CA ALA A 85 -9.69 -0.49 3.12
C ALA A 85 -8.52 -1.49 3.09
N PHE A 86 -7.56 -1.30 2.18
CA PHE A 86 -6.34 -2.11 2.13
C PHE A 86 -5.46 -1.93 3.37
N LEU A 87 -5.26 -0.70 3.85
CA LEU A 87 -4.51 -0.42 5.08
C LEU A 87 -5.16 -1.06 6.31
N GLU A 88 -6.49 -0.92 6.45
CA GLU A 88 -7.27 -1.57 7.51
C GLU A 88 -7.16 -3.10 7.45
N PHE A 89 -7.13 -3.67 6.24
CA PHE A 89 -6.92 -5.11 6.04
C PHE A 89 -5.53 -5.56 6.52
N LEU A 90 -4.47 -4.82 6.18
CA LEU A 90 -3.12 -5.12 6.65
C LEU A 90 -2.99 -5.03 8.17
N GLU A 91 -3.64 -4.04 8.79
CA GLU A 91 -3.69 -3.89 10.25
C GLU A 91 -4.35 -5.10 10.93
N LYS A 92 -5.47 -5.59 10.38
CA LYS A 92 -6.15 -6.80 10.87
C LYS A 92 -5.28 -8.06 10.76
N ILE A 93 -4.51 -8.21 9.68
CA ILE A 93 -3.57 -9.33 9.53
C ILE A 93 -2.46 -9.27 10.58
N ARG A 94 -1.89 -8.09 10.80
CA ARG A 94 -0.83 -7.90 11.82
C ARG A 94 -1.33 -8.33 13.19
N TRP A 95 -2.52 -7.88 13.59
CA TRP A 95 -3.14 -8.27 14.86
C TRP A 95 -3.40 -9.78 14.97
N SER A 96 -3.85 -10.40 13.87
CA SER A 96 -4.12 -11.84 13.82
C SER A 96 -2.84 -12.69 13.95
N THR A 97 -1.69 -12.13 13.59
CA THR A 97 -0.38 -12.80 13.68
C THR A 97 0.25 -12.64 15.07
N GLU A 98 -0.07 -11.55 15.78
CA GLU A 98 0.39 -11.28 17.16
C GLU A 98 -0.48 -11.97 18.24
N SER A 99 -1.63 -12.53 17.85
CA SER A 99 -2.56 -13.26 18.74
C SER A 99 -2.09 -14.69 19.04
N GLY A 100 -0.83 -14.84 19.45
CA GLY A 100 -0.27 -16.03 20.11
C GLY A 100 -0.31 -15.95 21.65
N SER A 101 -0.93 -14.92 22.21
CA SER A 101 -1.11 -14.77 23.66
C SER A 101 -2.56 -14.40 23.97
N PRO A 102 -3.39 -15.33 24.48
CA PRO A 102 -4.60 -14.92 25.16
C PRO A 102 -4.19 -14.11 26.39
N LEU A 103 -4.64 -12.87 26.48
CA LEU A 103 -4.65 -12.15 27.76
C LEU A 103 -5.39 -13.03 28.77
N PRO A 104 -4.80 -13.37 29.93
CA PRO A 104 -5.51 -14.09 30.96
C PRO A 104 -6.69 -13.22 31.43
N GLN A 105 -7.91 -13.70 31.16
CA GLN A 105 -9.09 -13.26 31.88
C GLN A 105 -9.14 -14.00 33.21
N SER A 106 -8.70 -13.33 34.27
CA SER A 106 -9.14 -13.46 35.68
C SER A 106 -8.08 -12.74 36.53
N SER A 107 -8.38 -11.94 37.53
CA SER A 107 -9.43 -12.21 38.52
C SER A 107 -9.90 -10.91 39.17
N GLN A 108 -11.20 -10.68 39.14
CA GLN A 108 -11.85 -10.14 40.34
C GLN A 108 -11.59 -11.10 41.49
N THR A 109 -11.14 -10.58 42.62
CA THR A 109 -11.16 -11.29 43.90
C THR A 109 -11.29 -10.22 45.00
N PRO A 110 -11.86 -10.55 46.17
CA PRO A 110 -13.11 -10.00 46.70
C PRO A 110 -12.91 -8.73 47.54
#